data_AF-N9RKW1-F1
#
_entry.id   AF-N9RKW1-F1
#
_cell.length_a   1.000
_cell.length_b   1.000
_cell.length_c   1.000
_cell.angle_alpha   90.00
_cell.angle_beta   90.00
_cell.angle_gamma   90.00
#
_symmetry.space_group_name_H-M   'P 1'
#
loop_
_entity.id
_entity.type
_entity.pdbx_description
1 polymer ?
#
loop_
_entity_poly.entity_id
_entity_poly.type
_entity_poly.pdbx_seq_one_letter_code
_entity_poly.pdbx_strand_id
1 'polypeptide(L)'
;MSNLPSDDVITCNIGNMLMRWSDDQLPSNFHRVKNPEADEYQGARYSFAFFCQANEDVLIASPQKKYPAITTKEYLKQRISANFKGKY
;
A
#
# COMPACT_ATOMS: atom_id res chain seq x y z
N MET A 1 18.33 -4.03 -6.66
CA MET A 1 18.46 -2.56 -6.57
C MET A 1 19.17 -2.23 -5.28
N SER A 2 20.11 -1.28 -5.29
CA SER A 2 20.70 -0.77 -4.05
C SER A 2 19.60 -0.09 -3.22
N ASN A 3 19.46 -0.46 -1.94
CA ASN A 3 18.50 0.15 -1.01
C ASN A 3 18.94 1.54 -0.53
N LEU A 4 19.68 2.27 -1.35
CA LEU A 4 20.21 3.59 -1.03
C LEU A 4 19.20 4.67 -1.47
N PRO A 5 18.99 5.72 -0.66
CA PRO A 5 18.25 6.90 -1.07
C PRO A 5 18.82 7.51 -2.36
N SER A 6 17.94 8.08 -3.19
CA SER A 6 18.31 8.78 -4.42
C SER A 6 17.41 9.99 -4.59
N ASP A 7 18.01 11.10 -5.03
CA ASP A 7 17.32 12.39 -5.21
C ASP A 7 16.59 12.49 -6.56
N ASP A 8 16.85 11.56 -7.49
CA ASP A 8 16.35 11.59 -8.86
C ASP A 8 15.09 10.74 -9.08
N VAL A 9 14.68 9.95 -8.07
CA VAL A 9 13.62 8.94 -8.25
C VAL A 9 12.58 8.97 -7.14
N ILE A 10 11.35 8.64 -7.54
CA ILE A 10 10.30 8.22 -6.62
C ILE A 10 10.17 6.71 -6.67
N THR A 11 9.97 6.08 -5.52
CA THR A 11 9.66 4.66 -5.47
C THR A 11 8.15 4.47 -5.55
N CYS A 12 7.71 3.52 -6.38
CA CYS A 12 6.31 3.13 -6.49
C CYS A 12 6.16 1.68 -6.03
N ASN A 13 5.11 1.41 -5.24
CA ASN A 13 4.76 0.06 -4.84
C ASN A 13 3.30 -0.23 -5.18
N ILE A 14 2.97 -1.51 -5.23
CA ILE A 14 1.61 -1.99 -5.43
C ILE A 14 0.96 -2.20 -4.07
N GLY A 15 -0.25 -1.66 -3.91
CA GLY A 15 -1.06 -1.84 -2.72
C GLY A 15 -2.08 -2.98 -2.86
N ASN A 16 -2.63 -3.40 -1.72
CA ASN A 16 -3.60 -4.51 -1.63
C ASN A 16 -4.84 -4.36 -2.53
N MET A 17 -5.25 -3.14 -2.85
CA MET A 17 -6.39 -2.90 -3.75
C MET A 17 -6.10 -3.42 -5.16
N LEU A 18 -4.95 -3.04 -5.73
CA LEU A 18 -4.53 -3.49 -7.06
C LEU A 18 -4.17 -4.98 -7.06
N MET A 19 -3.55 -5.48 -5.98
CA MET A 19 -3.32 -6.91 -5.81
C MET A 19 -4.62 -7.71 -5.94
N ARG A 20 -5.66 -7.34 -5.17
CA ARG A 20 -7.00 -7.94 -5.27
C ARG A 20 -7.58 -7.82 -6.68
N TRP A 21 -7.48 -6.65 -7.29
CA TRP A 21 -8.04 -6.38 -8.62
C TRP A 21 -7.37 -7.24 -9.70
N SER A 22 -6.10 -7.57 -9.51
CA SER A 22 -5.29 -8.37 -10.44
C SER A 22 -5.33 -9.88 -10.18
N ASP A 23 -6.23 -10.39 -9.32
CA ASP A 23 -6.21 -11.80 -8.87
C ASP A 23 -4.84 -12.25 -8.30
N ASP A 24 -4.16 -11.34 -7.59
CA ASP A 24 -2.82 -11.47 -7.03
C ASP A 24 -1.68 -11.63 -8.05
N GLN A 25 -1.90 -11.32 -9.33
CA GLN A 25 -0.81 -11.26 -10.32
C GLN A 25 0.17 -10.11 -10.03
N LEU A 26 -0.30 -9.06 -9.36
CA LEU A 26 0.49 -7.91 -8.95
C LEU A 26 0.60 -7.88 -7.42
N PRO A 27 1.68 -8.45 -6.83
CA PRO A 27 1.77 -8.62 -5.38
C PRO A 27 1.98 -7.28 -4.66
N SER A 28 1.27 -7.12 -3.54
CA SER A 28 1.50 -6.02 -2.60
C SER A 28 2.60 -6.40 -1.63
N ASN A 29 3.69 -5.62 -1.61
CA ASN A 29 4.87 -5.94 -0.79
C ASN A 29 4.74 -5.40 0.64
N PHE A 30 5.16 -6.20 1.63
CA PHE A 30 5.40 -5.72 2.98
C PHE A 30 6.58 -4.76 2.98
N HIS A 31 6.40 -3.61 3.62
CA HIS A 31 7.45 -2.61 3.82
C HIS A 31 7.38 -2.06 5.23
N ARG A 32 8.54 -1.70 5.78
CA ARG A 32 8.69 -1.09 7.09
C ARG A 32 9.75 -0.02 7.04
N VAL A 33 9.61 0.99 7.90
CA VAL A 33 10.68 1.94 8.19
C VAL A 33 11.31 1.50 9.50
N LYS A 34 12.64 1.36 9.53
CA LYS A 34 13.40 1.11 10.75
C LYS A 34 14.05 2.40 11.25
N ASN A 35 14.36 2.43 12.54
CA ASN A 35 15.28 3.42 13.07
C ASN A 35 16.70 3.15 12.51
N PRO A 36 17.55 4.18 12.39
CA PRO A 36 18.91 3.99 11.94
C PRO A 36 19.73 3.20 12.98
N GLU A 37 20.66 2.36 12.52
CA GLU A 37 21.69 1.75 13.37
C GLU A 37 22.75 2.78 13.76
N ALA A 38 23.61 2.47 14.74
CA ALA A 38 24.59 3.42 15.27
C ALA A 38 25.59 3.98 14.23
N ASP A 39 25.88 3.23 13.17
CA ASP A 39 26.78 3.62 12.07
C ASP A 39 26.04 4.24 10.86
N GLU A 40 24.72 4.36 10.92
CA GLU A 40 23.90 4.98 9.88
C GLU A 40 23.61 6.46 10.18
N TYR A 41 23.07 7.18 9.20
CA TYR A 41 22.69 8.58 9.36
C TYR A 41 21.62 8.77 10.46
N GLN A 42 21.99 9.50 11.53
CA GLN A 42 21.14 9.73 12.71
C GLN A 42 20.22 10.97 12.61
N GLY A 43 20.28 11.71 11.51
CA GLY A 43 19.46 12.91 11.34
C GLY A 43 17.99 12.60 11.06
N ALA A 44 17.17 13.65 11.04
CA ALA A 44 15.74 13.52 10.73
C ALA A 44 15.55 12.98 9.30
N ARG A 45 14.69 11.96 9.17
CA ARG A 45 14.27 11.41 7.87
C ARG A 45 12.84 11.87 7.57
N TYR A 46 12.68 12.68 6.53
CA TYR A 46 11.37 13.07 6.01
C TYR A 46 10.94 12.14 4.88
N SER A 47 9.68 11.73 4.87
CA SER A 47 9.11 10.97 3.76
C SER A 47 7.64 11.30 3.59
N PHE A 48 7.21 11.37 2.33
CA PHE A 48 5.82 11.59 1.95
C PHE A 48 5.32 10.36 1.19
N ALA A 49 4.23 9.75 1.66
CA ALA A 49 3.57 8.66 0.98
C ALA A 49 2.31 9.16 0.29
N PHE A 50 2.20 8.90 -1.02
CA PHE A 50 1.01 9.19 -1.80
C PHE A 50 0.32 7.89 -2.20
N PHE A 51 -1.00 7.83 -2.00
CA PHE A 51 -1.81 6.68 -2.35
C PHE A 51 -2.77 7.04 -3.48
N CYS A 52 -2.49 6.57 -4.69
CA CYS A 52 -3.40 6.68 -5.83
C CYS A 52 -4.45 5.58 -5.73
N GLN A 53 -5.64 5.92 -5.23
CA GLN A 53 -6.77 4.99 -5.07
C GLN A 53 -7.82 5.22 -6.16
N ALA A 54 -8.63 4.19 -6.44
CA ALA A 54 -9.80 4.35 -7.30
C ALA A 54 -10.87 5.22 -6.61
N ASN A 55 -11.76 5.80 -7.41
CA ASN A 55 -12.93 6.52 -6.89
C ASN A 55 -13.87 5.57 -6.14
N GLU A 56 -14.61 6.10 -5.15
CA GLU A 56 -15.44 5.32 -4.24
C GLU A 56 -16.46 4.40 -4.93
N ASP A 57 -17.02 4.84 -6.05
CA ASP A 57 -18.07 4.20 -6.84
C ASP A 57 -17.54 3.12 -7.79
N VAL A 58 -16.22 3.03 -7.98
CA VAL A 58 -15.62 2.04 -8.86
C VAL A 58 -15.75 0.64 -8.28
N LEU A 59 -16.24 -0.29 -9.11
CA LEU A 59 -16.31 -1.71 -8.79
C LEU A 59 -14.97 -2.40 -9.02
N ILE A 60 -14.39 -2.97 -7.95
CA ILE A 60 -13.19 -3.79 -8.01
C ILE A 60 -13.64 -5.23 -8.28
N ALA A 61 -13.60 -5.62 -9.55
CA ALA A 61 -13.90 -6.98 -10.00
C ALA A 61 -12.62 -7.63 -10.56
N SER A 62 -12.23 -8.76 -9.99
CA SER A 62 -11.02 -9.46 -10.42
C SER A 62 -11.31 -10.34 -11.65
N PRO A 63 -10.47 -10.34 -12.70
CA PRO A 63 -10.69 -11.06 -13.96
C PRO A 63 -11.05 -12.56 -13.82
N GLN A 64 -10.38 -13.29 -12.94
CA GLN A 64 -10.62 -14.71 -12.65
C GLN A 64 -11.60 -14.92 -11.48
N LYS A 65 -12.20 -13.84 -10.94
CA LYS A 65 -13.14 -13.89 -9.82
C LYS A 65 -12.59 -14.59 -8.58
N LYS A 66 -11.27 -14.55 -8.35
CA LYS A 66 -10.64 -15.06 -7.12
C LYS A 66 -11.23 -14.41 -5.87
N TYR A 67 -11.67 -13.16 -6.01
CA TYR A 67 -12.35 -12.42 -4.96
C TYR A 67 -13.76 -11.98 -5.42
N PRO A 68 -14.74 -11.95 -4.50
CA PRO A 68 -16.03 -11.32 -4.80
C PRO A 68 -15.85 -9.86 -5.21
N ALA A 69 -16.62 -9.43 -6.20
CA ALA A 69 -16.66 -8.02 -6.60
C ALA A 69 -17.09 -7.15 -5.42
N ILE A 70 -16.44 -5.99 -5.26
CA ILE A 70 -16.67 -5.07 -4.14
C ILE A 70 -16.44 -3.64 -4.63
N THR A 71 -17.21 -2.67 -4.16
CA THR A 71 -16.92 -1.26 -4.49
C THR A 71 -15.66 -0.78 -3.75
N THR A 72 -14.99 0.22 -4.30
CA THR A 72 -13.82 0.82 -3.64
C THR A 72 -14.18 1.37 -2.26
N LYS A 73 -15.35 2.00 -2.13
CA LYS A 73 -15.88 2.49 -0.85
C LYS A 73 -15.98 1.39 0.21
N GLU A 74 -16.57 0.26 -0.13
CA GLU A 74 -16.72 -0.88 0.80
C GLU A 74 -15.36 -1.49 1.14
N TYR A 75 -14.48 -1.64 0.15
CA TYR A 75 -13.13 -2.13 0.38
C TYR A 75 -12.36 -1.26 1.36
N LEU A 76 -12.37 0.07 1.17
CA LEU A 76 -11.70 1.01 2.07
C LEU A 76 -12.28 0.94 3.49
N LYS A 77 -13.60 0.87 3.64
CA LYS A 77 -14.24 0.67 4.95
C LYS A 77 -13.76 -0.61 5.64
N GLN A 78 -13.67 -1.72 4.91
CA GLN A 78 -13.14 -2.98 5.47
C GLN A 78 -11.68 -2.83 5.93
N ARG A 79 -10.83 -2.18 5.13
CA ARG A 79 -9.41 -1.98 5.46
C ARG A 79 -9.20 -1.05 6.65
N ILE A 80 -9.97 0.05 6.73
CA ILE A 80 -9.95 0.97 7.88
C ILE A 80 -10.39 0.21 9.14
N SER A 81 -11.52 -0.48 9.09
CA SER A 81 -12.00 -1.27 10.22
C SER A 81 -10.95 -2.29 10.68
N ALA A 82 -10.35 -3.06 9.76
CA ALA A 82 -9.32 -4.04 10.09
C ALA A 82 -8.06 -3.42 10.73
N ASN A 83 -7.64 -2.23 10.30
CA ASN A 83 -6.43 -1.57 10.81
C ASN A 83 -6.63 -0.85 12.15
N PHE A 84 -7.86 -0.40 12.43
CA PHE A 84 -8.17 0.42 13.61
C PHE A 84 -9.09 -0.28 14.63
N LYS A 85 -9.51 -1.52 14.37
CA LYS A 85 -10.32 -2.32 15.33
C LYS A 85 -9.61 -2.40 16.68
N GLY A 86 -10.27 -1.94 17.74
CA GLY A 86 -9.74 -1.96 19.11
C GLY A 86 -8.75 -0.84 19.45
N LYS A 87 -8.56 0.15 18.55
CA LYS A 87 -7.83 1.39 18.86
C LYS A 87 -8.74 2.55 19.26
N TYR A 88 -10.05 2.35 19.21
CA TYR A 88 -11.12 3.16 19.78
C TYR A 88 -12.31 2.25 20.09
#